data_AF-A0A0F2RIU0-F1
#
_entry.id   AF-A0A0F2RIU0-F1
#
_cell.length_a   1.000
_cell.length_b   1.000
_cell.length_c   1.000
_cell.angle_alpha   90.00
_cell.angle_beta   90.00
_cell.angle_gamma   90.00
#
_symmetry.space_group_name_H-M   'P 1'
#
loop_
_entity.id
_entity.type
_entity.pdbx_description
1 polymer ?
#
loop_
_entity_poly.entity_id
_entity_poly.type
_entity_poly.pdbx_seq_one_letter_code
_entity_poly.pdbx_strand_id
1 'polypeptide(L)'
;RDLDDLLGEIRSPALEIWLEGIGWFGRREPSSVWARVRQTDELSALAAQCERAARRLGLPADRRNFTPHVTLAYLHGTTPEDVTTWAAPRHAYRSDAFRVNSFHLYSSHRGDGPSRYVAEADYVLGE
;
A
#
# COMPACT_ATOMS: atom_id res chain seq x y z
N ARG A 1 -3.76 25.54 2.64
CA ARG A 1 -3.52 24.23 3.28
C ARG A 1 -2.96 23.33 2.22
N ASP A 2 -1.86 22.67 2.51
CA ASP A 2 -1.29 21.65 1.65
C ASP A 2 -1.77 20.26 2.09
N LEU A 3 -1.18 19.21 1.51
CA LEU A 3 -1.54 17.83 1.82
C LEU A 3 -1.09 17.44 3.23
N ASP A 4 0.06 17.95 3.68
CA ASP A 4 0.59 17.68 5.01
C ASP A 4 -0.39 18.16 6.09
N ASP A 5 -0.84 19.42 5.98
CA ASP A 5 -1.86 20.01 6.87
C ASP A 5 -3.09 19.12 7.00
N LEU A 6 -3.63 18.63 5.87
CA LEU A 6 -4.87 17.87 5.85
C LEU A 6 -4.71 16.42 6.34
N LEU A 7 -3.55 15.81 6.10
CA LEU A 7 -3.24 14.48 6.65
C LEU A 7 -3.02 14.56 8.17
N GLY A 8 -2.39 15.65 8.66
CA GLY A 8 -2.20 15.90 10.10
C GLY A 8 -3.50 16.10 10.90
N GLU A 9 -4.62 16.40 10.22
CA GLU A 9 -5.95 16.48 10.83
C GLU A 9 -6.63 15.11 11.00
N ILE A 10 -6.11 14.04 10.38
CA ILE A 10 -6.69 12.70 10.48
C ILE A 10 -6.53 12.18 11.91
N ARG A 11 -7.62 11.63 12.45
CA ARG A 11 -7.65 10.92 13.73
C ARG A 11 -8.16 9.51 13.46
N SER A 12 -7.34 8.52 13.78
CA SER A 12 -7.60 7.11 13.53
C SER A 12 -6.93 6.27 14.62
N PRO A 13 -7.57 5.19 15.10
CA PRO A 13 -6.94 4.29 16.05
C PRO A 13 -5.66 3.68 15.46
N ALA A 14 -4.78 3.23 16.35
CA ALA A 14 -3.68 2.36 15.97
C ALA A 14 -4.22 1.10 15.27
N LEU A 15 -3.45 0.58 14.31
CA LEU A 15 -3.86 -0.54 13.48
C LEU A 15 -3.17 -1.82 13.93
N GLU A 16 -3.88 -2.93 13.83
CA GLU A 16 -3.24 -4.25 13.76
C GLU A 16 -3.19 -4.69 12.30
N ILE A 17 -2.01 -5.09 11.85
CA ILE A 17 -1.75 -5.48 10.46
C ILE A 17 -1.28 -6.92 10.40
N TRP A 18 -1.78 -7.63 9.38
CA TRP A 18 -1.35 -8.98 9.02
C TRP A 18 -0.96 -9.00 7.56
N LEU A 19 0.08 -9.77 7.24
CA LEU A 19 0.38 -10.16 5.87
C LEU A 19 -0.20 -11.54 5.61
N GLU A 20 -0.96 -11.70 4.53
CA GLU A 20 -1.62 -12.98 4.21
C GLU A 20 -1.62 -13.36 2.74
N GLY A 21 -0.82 -14.37 2.43
CA GLY A 21 -0.70 -14.91 1.09
C GLY A 21 0.06 -13.97 0.15
N ILE A 22 0.48 -14.58 -0.94
CA ILE A 22 1.18 -13.90 -2.03
C ILE A 22 0.28 -13.91 -3.26
N GLY A 23 0.21 -12.78 -3.93
CA GLY A 23 -0.47 -12.62 -5.21
C GLY A 23 0.38 -11.86 -6.20
N TRP A 24 -0.22 -11.54 -7.34
CA TRP A 24 0.43 -10.77 -8.38
C TRP A 24 -0.56 -9.86 -9.09
N PHE A 25 -0.05 -8.76 -9.65
CA PHE A 25 -0.78 -7.87 -10.54
C PHE A 25 -0.33 -8.04 -11.98
N GLY A 26 -1.18 -7.59 -12.88
CA GLY A 26 -1.09 -7.92 -14.30
C GLY A 26 -2.15 -8.96 -14.66
N ARG A 27 -2.49 -9.04 -15.94
CA ARG A 27 -3.40 -10.08 -16.45
C ARG A 27 -2.65 -10.94 -17.44
N ARG A 28 -2.62 -10.50 -18.69
CA ARG A 28 -1.83 -11.14 -19.77
C ARG A 28 -0.33 -10.87 -19.60
N GLU A 29 0.00 -9.73 -19.01
CA GLU A 29 1.37 -9.32 -18.69
C GLU A 29 1.45 -9.08 -17.17
N PRO A 30 1.93 -10.08 -16.40
CA PRO A 30 2.29 -9.91 -15.00
C PRO A 30 3.27 -8.74 -14.80
N SER A 31 2.97 -7.85 -13.87
CA SER A 31 3.75 -6.63 -13.61
C SER A 31 4.41 -6.60 -12.24
N SER A 32 3.82 -7.27 -11.24
CA SER A 32 4.43 -7.36 -9.90
C SER A 32 3.90 -8.55 -9.11
N VAL A 33 4.71 -9.03 -8.17
CA VAL A 33 4.28 -9.93 -7.08
C VAL A 33 4.22 -9.14 -5.78
N TRP A 34 3.27 -9.49 -4.91
CA TRP A 34 3.01 -8.77 -3.68
C TRP A 34 2.58 -9.70 -2.54
N ALA A 35 2.85 -9.28 -1.30
CA ALA A 35 2.23 -9.85 -0.11
C ALA A 35 0.94 -9.08 0.20
N ARG A 36 -0.18 -9.80 0.43
CA ARG A 36 -1.43 -9.12 0.79
C ARG A 36 -1.24 -8.52 2.17
N VAL A 37 -1.76 -7.33 2.38
CA VAL A 37 -2.09 -6.86 3.73
C VAL A 37 -3.55 -7.22 3.95
N ARG A 38 -3.89 -7.92 5.04
CA ARG A 38 -5.29 -8.21 5.38
C ARG A 38 -6.07 -6.91 5.43
N GLN A 39 -7.15 -6.85 4.68
CA GLN A 39 -8.02 -5.68 4.69
C GLN A 39 -8.90 -5.70 5.94
N THR A 40 -8.82 -4.64 6.75
CA THR A 40 -9.73 -4.39 7.87
C THR A 40 -10.51 -3.11 7.63
N ASP A 41 -11.55 -2.89 8.43
CA ASP A 41 -12.38 -1.68 8.33
C ASP A 41 -11.56 -0.44 8.73
N GLU A 42 -10.70 -0.54 9.74
CA GLU A 42 -9.83 0.55 10.20
C GLU A 42 -8.81 0.95 9.13
N LEU A 43 -8.15 -0.02 8.49
CA LEU A 43 -7.21 0.24 7.41
C LEU A 43 -7.93 0.87 6.20
N SER A 44 -9.11 0.37 5.85
CA SER A 44 -9.93 0.90 4.76
C SER A 44 -10.40 2.32 5.06
N ALA A 45 -10.78 2.60 6.30
CA ALA A 45 -11.20 3.92 6.76
C ALA A 45 -10.05 4.93 6.73
N LEU A 46 -8.84 4.54 7.16
CA LEU A 46 -7.64 5.38 7.07
C LEU A 46 -7.30 5.71 5.61
N ALA A 47 -7.27 4.72 4.72
CA ALA A 47 -7.03 4.93 3.29
C ALA A 47 -8.06 5.89 2.68
N ALA A 48 -9.34 5.74 3.03
CA ALA A 48 -10.39 6.63 2.56
C ALA A 48 -10.27 8.05 3.13
N GLN A 49 -9.76 8.24 4.35
CA GLN A 49 -9.47 9.55 4.93
C GLN A 49 -8.35 10.26 4.17
N CYS A 50 -7.24 9.55 3.87
CA CYS A 50 -6.14 10.09 3.08
C CYS A 50 -6.60 10.50 1.66
N GLU A 51 -7.38 9.65 1.00
CA GLU A 51 -7.97 9.96 -0.32
C GLU A 51 -8.85 11.21 -0.27
N ARG A 52 -9.68 11.36 0.77
CA ARG A 52 -10.50 12.57 0.95
C ARG A 52 -9.65 13.82 1.16
N ALA A 53 -8.57 13.74 1.93
CA ALA A 53 -7.63 14.84 2.12
C ALA A 53 -7.00 15.27 0.78
N ALA A 54 -6.51 14.31 -0.01
CA ALA A 54 -5.95 14.57 -1.33
C ALA A 54 -6.99 15.22 -2.28
N ARG A 55 -8.22 14.70 -2.32
CA ARG A 55 -9.29 15.23 -3.18
C ARG A 55 -9.71 16.65 -2.84
N ARG A 56 -9.63 17.07 -1.56
CA ARG A 56 -9.90 18.47 -1.16
C ARG A 56 -8.92 19.46 -1.79
N LEU A 57 -7.74 19.01 -2.18
CA LEU A 57 -6.72 19.81 -2.86
C LEU A 57 -6.79 19.71 -4.39
N GLY A 58 -7.80 19.00 -4.93
CA GLY A 58 -7.94 18.79 -6.37
C GLY A 58 -6.97 17.76 -6.95
N LEU A 59 -6.29 16.95 -6.10
CA LEU A 59 -5.48 15.85 -6.59
C LEU A 59 -6.38 14.78 -7.25
N PRO A 60 -5.93 14.16 -8.36
CA PRO A 60 -6.71 13.16 -9.06
C PRO A 60 -6.88 11.91 -8.19
N ALA A 61 -8.10 11.37 -8.16
CA ALA A 61 -8.39 10.14 -7.44
C ALA A 61 -7.73 8.94 -8.12
N ASP A 62 -7.27 7.97 -7.32
CA ASP A 62 -6.93 6.66 -7.88
C ASP A 62 -8.21 5.98 -8.38
N ARG A 63 -8.21 5.58 -9.64
CA ARG A 63 -9.35 4.91 -10.29
C ARG A 63 -9.43 3.42 -9.90
N ARG A 64 -8.39 2.90 -9.25
CA ARG A 64 -8.30 1.52 -8.81
C ARG A 64 -8.87 1.39 -7.41
N ASN A 65 -9.55 0.27 -7.16
CA ASN A 65 -9.98 -0.07 -5.81
C ASN A 65 -8.75 -0.24 -4.92
N PHE A 66 -8.82 0.28 -3.71
CA PHE A 66 -7.80 0.07 -2.70
C PHE A 66 -7.64 -1.43 -2.41
N THR A 67 -6.48 -1.97 -2.79
CA THR A 67 -6.09 -3.35 -2.51
C THR A 67 -4.82 -3.28 -1.67
N PRO A 68 -4.90 -3.36 -0.34
CA PRO A 68 -3.75 -3.16 0.52
C PRO A 68 -2.73 -4.29 0.33
N HIS A 69 -1.50 -3.93 -0.03
CA HIS A 69 -0.46 -4.88 -0.40
C HIS A 69 0.94 -4.28 -0.20
N VAL A 70 1.94 -5.15 -0.08
CA VAL A 70 3.36 -4.79 -0.14
C VAL A 70 3.93 -5.41 -1.41
N THR A 71 4.35 -4.57 -2.37
CA THR A 71 5.02 -5.07 -3.58
C THR A 71 6.38 -5.66 -3.19
N LEU A 72 6.62 -6.90 -3.60
CA LEU A 72 7.85 -7.63 -3.29
C LEU A 72 8.85 -7.60 -4.45
N ALA A 73 8.34 -7.69 -5.69
CA ALA A 73 9.15 -7.56 -6.88
C ALA A 73 8.30 -7.06 -8.06
N TYR A 74 8.94 -6.34 -8.98
CA TYR A 74 8.39 -6.02 -10.29
C TYR A 74 8.83 -7.09 -11.29
N LEU A 75 7.94 -7.42 -12.22
CA LEU A 75 8.14 -8.49 -13.19
C LEU A 75 8.35 -7.90 -14.60
N HIS A 76 9.26 -8.50 -15.36
CA HIS A 76 9.56 -8.12 -16.74
C HIS A 76 9.67 -9.38 -17.59
N GLY A 77 8.80 -9.51 -18.60
CA GLY A 77 8.78 -10.67 -19.49
C GLY A 77 8.32 -11.99 -18.85
N THR A 78 7.73 -11.95 -17.65
CA THR A 78 7.23 -13.13 -16.95
C THR A 78 5.89 -13.58 -17.52
N THR A 79 5.70 -14.88 -17.73
CA THR A 79 4.41 -15.41 -18.21
C THR A 79 3.41 -15.57 -17.05
N PRO A 80 2.09 -15.54 -17.32
CA PRO A 80 1.07 -15.85 -16.31
C PRO A 80 1.23 -17.22 -15.64
N GLU A 81 1.74 -18.21 -16.38
CA GLU A 81 1.98 -19.57 -15.88
C GLU A 81 3.13 -19.60 -14.85
N ASP A 82 4.24 -18.93 -15.17
CA ASP A 82 5.41 -18.85 -14.29
C ASP A 82 5.07 -18.18 -12.96
N VAL A 83 4.41 -17.02 -13.02
CA VAL A 83 4.05 -16.28 -11.80
C VAL A 83 3.00 -17.02 -10.97
N THR A 84 2.07 -17.73 -11.61
CA THR A 84 1.07 -18.55 -10.91
C THR A 84 1.74 -19.72 -10.21
N THR A 85 2.64 -20.42 -10.89
CA THR A 85 3.41 -21.53 -10.32
C THR A 85 4.27 -21.06 -9.14
N TRP A 86 4.89 -19.89 -9.24
CA TRP A 86 5.67 -19.31 -8.16
C TRP A 86 4.80 -18.86 -6.98
N ALA A 87 3.64 -18.24 -7.22
CA ALA A 87 2.76 -17.73 -6.16
C ALA A 87 1.97 -18.84 -5.46
N ALA A 88 1.60 -19.92 -6.17
CA ALA A 88 0.75 -21.00 -5.67
C ALA A 88 1.21 -21.59 -4.33
N PRO A 89 2.47 -22.04 -4.12
CA PRO A 89 2.88 -22.58 -2.82
C PRO A 89 2.91 -21.54 -1.69
N ARG A 90 2.84 -20.24 -2.02
CA ARG A 90 2.96 -19.11 -1.08
C ARG A 90 1.62 -18.45 -0.74
N HIS A 91 0.51 -18.90 -1.34
CA HIS A 91 -0.83 -18.36 -1.08
C HIS A 91 -1.28 -18.52 0.38
N ALA A 92 -0.80 -19.55 1.06
CA ALA A 92 -1.14 -19.88 2.45
C ALA A 92 -0.29 -19.13 3.48
N TYR A 93 0.68 -18.31 3.07
CA TYR A 93 1.52 -17.54 3.99
C TYR A 93 0.66 -16.71 4.95
N ARG A 94 1.00 -16.69 6.23
CA ARG A 94 0.37 -15.82 7.24
C ARG A 94 1.49 -15.31 8.15
N SER A 95 1.54 -13.99 8.37
CA SER A 95 2.38 -13.41 9.41
C SER A 95 1.63 -13.38 10.74
N ASP A 96 2.38 -13.20 11.83
CA ASP A 96 1.81 -12.70 13.07
C ASP A 96 1.27 -11.27 12.87
N ALA A 97 0.35 -10.87 13.77
CA ALA A 97 -0.11 -9.49 13.84
C ALA A 97 1.05 -8.59 14.27
N PHE A 98 1.14 -7.40 13.69
CA PHE A 98 1.99 -6.34 14.21
C PHE A 98 1.22 -5.04 14.33
N ARG A 99 1.51 -4.29 15.40
CA ARG A 99 0.85 -3.02 15.70
C ARG A 99 1.52 -1.90 14.92
N VAL A 100 0.71 -1.06 14.29
CA VAL A 100 1.13 0.15 13.58
C VAL A 100 0.55 1.38 14.29
N ASN A 101 1.43 2.29 14.67
CA ASN A 101 1.13 3.49 15.46
C ASN A 101 1.38 4.79 14.68
N SER A 102 1.65 4.72 13.38
CA SER A 102 1.79 5.89 12.53
C SER A 102 1.53 5.56 11.06
N PHE A 103 1.21 6.59 10.29
CA PHE A 103 1.32 6.58 8.83
C PHE A 103 2.11 7.81 8.38
N HIS A 104 2.56 7.82 7.13
CA HIS A 104 3.59 8.75 6.67
C HIS A 104 3.28 9.30 5.28
N LEU A 105 3.64 10.55 5.06
CA LEU A 105 3.67 11.15 3.73
C LEU A 105 5.08 10.97 3.13
N TYR A 106 5.14 10.45 1.91
CA TYR A 106 6.39 10.26 1.18
C TYR A 106 6.37 11.01 -0.16
N SER A 107 7.51 11.59 -0.53
CA SER A 107 7.80 11.93 -1.92
C SER A 107 8.61 10.82 -2.58
N SER A 108 8.42 10.66 -3.90
CA SER A 108 9.13 9.68 -4.70
C SER A 108 9.82 10.37 -5.87
N HIS A 109 11.14 10.25 -5.93
CA HIS A 109 11.96 10.84 -6.99
C HIS A 109 12.50 9.74 -7.89
N ARG A 110 12.15 9.82 -9.17
CA ARG A 110 12.68 8.93 -10.20
C ARG A 110 13.90 9.59 -10.85
N GLY A 111 15.06 8.94 -10.75
CA GLY A 111 16.28 9.28 -11.51
C GLY A 111 16.65 8.14 -12.46
N ASP A 112 17.91 8.06 -12.85
CA ASP A 112 18.44 6.98 -13.70
C ASP A 112 18.59 5.62 -12.97
N GLY A 113 18.37 5.61 -11.65
CA GLY A 113 18.45 4.43 -10.79
C GLY A 113 17.14 4.10 -10.08
N PRO A 114 17.19 3.28 -9.01
CA PRO A 114 16.03 2.98 -8.18
C PRO A 114 15.35 4.25 -7.67
N SER A 115 14.02 4.22 -7.56
CA SER A 115 13.25 5.34 -6.99
C SER A 115 13.74 5.64 -5.57
N ARG A 116 14.00 6.93 -5.30
CA ARG A 116 14.34 7.40 -3.96
C ARG A 116 13.08 7.90 -3.28
N TYR A 117 12.78 7.34 -2.11
CA TYR A 117 11.67 7.77 -1.26
C TYR A 117 12.19 8.66 -0.14
N VAL A 118 11.53 9.79 0.09
CA VAL A 118 11.84 10.72 1.18
C VAL A 118 10.61 10.84 2.06
N ALA A 119 10.77 10.60 3.36
CA ALA A 119 9.72 10.86 4.34
C ALA A 119 9.59 12.38 4.49
N GLU A 120 8.38 12.89 4.24
CA GLU A 120 8.06 14.32 4.31
C GLU A 120 7.42 14.65 5.67
N ALA A 121 6.59 13.75 6.20
CA ALA A 121 5.90 13.92 7.48
C ALA A 121 5.46 12.57 8.08
N ASP A 122 5.35 12.55 9.42
CA ASP A 122 4.89 11.42 10.22
C ASP A 122 3.61 11.79 10.98
N TYR A 123 2.61 10.91 10.95
CA TYR A 123 1.33 11.12 11.62
C TYR A 123 1.05 9.97 12.59
N VAL A 124 0.91 10.30 13.87
CA VAL A 124 0.66 9.30 14.92
C VAL A 124 -0.76 8.77 14.83
N LEU A 125 -0.88 7.45 14.95
CA LEU A 125 -2.11 6.70 15.16
C LEU A 125 -2.15 6.26 16.62
N GLY A 126 -3.30 6.41 17.27
CA GLY A 126 -3.44 6.15 18.70
C GLY A 126 -4.90 6.24 19.11
N GLU A 127 -5.20 5.88 20.36
CA GLU A 127 -6.56 6.03 20.93
C GLU A 127 -7.06 7.48 20.85
#